data_AF-A0A7G8BHF0-F1
#
_entry.id   AF-A0A7G8BHF0-F1
#
_cell.length_a   1.000
_cell.length_b   1.000
_cell.length_c   1.000
_cell.angle_alpha   90.00
_cell.angle_beta   90.00
_cell.angle_gamma   90.00
#
_symmetry.space_group_name_H-M   'P 1'
#
loop_
_entity.id
_entity.type
_entity.pdbx_description
1 polymer ?
#
loop_
_entity_poly.entity_id
_entity_poly.type
_entity_poly.pdbx_seq_one_letter_code
_entity_poly.pdbx_strand_id
1 'polypeptide(L)'
;MLEVGEVERFHSVKKAISYCGLCSGEKTSADSSRRMPISKQRNRHLQTVLLEAAHLAPRLNPELAVLYEREAAQSNYNQATIAVARKLAAYLLAIDRGERAFVTHQVHSSVAA
;
A
#
# COMPACT_ATOMS: atom_id res chain seq x y z
N MET A 1 9.37 11.74 3.82
CA MET A 1 7.90 11.97 3.68
C MET A 1 7.44 13.09 4.63
N LEU A 2 7.14 14.32 4.16
CA LEU A 2 6.94 15.48 5.07
C LEU A 2 5.70 15.35 5.97
N GLU A 3 4.61 14.74 5.48
CA GLU A 3 3.34 14.66 6.22
C GLU A 3 3.34 13.67 7.40
N VAL A 4 4.33 12.79 7.49
CA VAL A 4 4.31 11.65 8.41
C VAL A 4 5.24 11.88 9.61
N GLY A 5 6.12 12.87 9.50
CA GLY A 5 7.16 13.19 10.48
C GLY A 5 8.33 12.21 10.41
N GLU A 6 9.09 12.13 11.50
CA GLU A 6 10.27 11.26 11.60
C GLU A 6 9.94 9.78 11.36
N VAL A 7 10.77 9.12 10.56
CA VAL A 7 10.55 7.72 10.14
C VAL A 7 10.61 6.75 11.33
N GLU A 8 11.32 7.12 12.40
CA GLU A 8 11.44 6.38 13.66
C GLU A 8 10.09 6.16 14.36
N ARG A 9 9.11 7.03 14.08
CA ARG A 9 7.75 6.90 14.62
C ARG A 9 7.11 5.55 14.31
N PHE A 10 7.42 4.97 13.14
CA PHE A 10 6.92 3.65 12.77
C PHE A 10 7.98 2.62 13.07
N HIS A 11 7.73 1.76 14.07
CA HIS A 11 8.61 0.64 14.37
C HIS A 11 8.36 -0.56 13.42
N SER A 12 7.24 -0.56 12.71
CA SER A 12 6.85 -1.63 11.77
C SER A 12 6.08 -1.05 10.58
N VAL A 13 6.22 -1.70 9.42
CA VAL A 13 5.44 -1.44 8.20
C VAL A 13 3.93 -1.47 8.50
N LYS A 14 3.47 -2.37 9.39
CA LYS A 14 2.06 -2.46 9.78
C LYS A 14 1.54 -1.16 10.42
N LYS A 15 2.37 -0.49 11.24
CA LYS A 15 2.01 0.79 11.86
C LYS A 15 1.95 1.91 10.81
N ALA A 16 2.87 1.92 9.85
CA ALA A 16 2.85 2.90 8.76
C ALA A 16 1.62 2.72 7.85
N ILE A 17 1.28 1.49 7.48
CA ILE A 17 0.08 1.16 6.71
C ILE A 17 -1.19 1.60 7.46
N SER A 18 -1.26 1.32 8.77
CA SER A 18 -2.39 1.73 9.61
C SER A 18 -2.52 3.26 9.67
N TYR A 19 -1.41 3.96 9.86
CA TYR A 19 -1.36 5.42 9.90
C TYR A 19 -1.81 6.08 8.58
N CYS A 20 -1.42 5.49 7.45
CA CYS A 20 -1.88 5.90 6.12
C CYS A 20 -3.36 5.58 5.85
N GLY A 21 -4.07 4.93 6.78
CA GLY A 21 -5.47 4.56 6.61
C GLY A 21 -5.70 3.42 5.62
N LEU A 22 -4.69 2.58 5.37
CA LEU A 22 -4.78 1.46 4.41
C LEU A 22 -5.14 0.12 5.08
N CYS A 23 -5.46 0.15 6.37
CA CYS A 23 -6.04 -0.98 7.11
C CYS A 23 -7.57 -0.94 7.08
N SER A 24 -8.19 -2.13 7.07
CA SER A 24 -9.62 -2.27 7.33
C SER A 24 -9.94 -1.73 8.72
N GLY A 25 -11.06 -1.03 8.87
CA GLY A 25 -11.59 -0.75 10.20
C GLY A 25 -11.96 -2.06 10.90
N GLU A 26 -11.89 -2.07 12.21
CA GLU A 26 -12.42 -3.16 13.03
C GLU A 26 -13.50 -2.58 13.93
N LYS A 27 -14.67 -3.22 13.93
CA LYS A 27 -15.75 -2.87 14.85
C LYS A 27 -15.93 -4.05 15.80
N THR A 28 -15.59 -3.82 17.06
CA THR A 28 -15.77 -4.78 18.14
C THR A 28 -16.96 -4.34 18.98
N SER A 29 -17.93 -5.23 19.15
CA SER A 29 -19.00 -5.14 20.14
C SER A 29 -18.87 -6.31 21.12
N ALA A 30 -19.53 -6.25 22.27
CA ALA A 30 -19.33 -7.09 23.46
C ALA A 30 -19.06 -8.59 23.22
N ASP A 31 -19.53 -9.17 22.10
CA ASP A 31 -19.32 -10.59 21.77
C ASP A 31 -18.97 -10.85 20.28
N SER A 32 -18.53 -9.83 19.53
CA SER A 32 -18.24 -10.01 18.09
C SER A 32 -17.27 -8.96 17.55
N SER A 33 -16.21 -9.42 16.88
CA SER A 33 -15.33 -8.61 16.03
C SER A 33 -15.72 -8.75 14.56
N ARG A 34 -15.99 -7.64 13.88
CA ARG A 34 -16.22 -7.64 12.42
C ARG A 34 -15.23 -6.71 11.73
N ARG A 35 -14.64 -7.17 10.63
CA ARG A 35 -13.85 -6.32 9.75
C ARG A 35 -14.78 -5.44 8.92
N MET A 36 -14.51 -4.16 8.97
CA MET A 36 -15.23 -3.12 8.24
C MET A 36 -14.44 -2.73 6.98
N PRO A 37 -15.06 -1.97 6.05
CA PRO A 37 -14.34 -1.27 5.01
C PRO A 37 -13.19 -0.42 5.59
N ILE A 38 -12.35 0.13 4.70
CA ILE A 38 -11.19 0.94 5.07
C ILE A 38 -11.56 1.98 6.15
N SER A 39 -10.72 2.06 7.21
CA SER A 39 -11.00 2.92 8.36
C SER A 39 -11.16 4.39 7.94
N LYS A 40 -12.12 5.09 8.55
CA LYS A 40 -12.32 6.55 8.38
C LYS A 40 -11.44 7.36 9.34
N GLN A 41 -10.81 6.73 10.34
CA GLN A 41 -9.82 7.36 11.21
C GLN A 41 -8.46 7.28 10.52
N ARG A 42 -8.09 8.34 9.80
CA ARG A 42 -6.87 8.38 8.96
C ARG A 42 -6.46 9.81 8.61
N ASN A 43 -5.23 9.98 8.14
CA ASN A 43 -4.87 11.14 7.34
C ASN A 43 -5.52 11.00 5.95
N ARG A 44 -6.50 11.86 5.64
CA ARG A 44 -7.25 11.83 4.38
C ARG A 44 -6.35 12.09 3.18
N HIS A 45 -5.37 12.99 3.29
CA HIS A 45 -4.49 13.35 2.19
C HIS A 45 -3.59 12.18 1.80
N LEU A 46 -2.84 11.62 2.77
CA LEU A 46 -1.98 10.45 2.55
C LEU A 46 -2.71 9.28 1.91
N GLN A 47 -3.92 8.99 2.38
CA GLN A 47 -4.66 7.87 1.83
C GLN A 47 -5.07 8.12 0.37
N THR A 48 -5.59 9.31 0.06
CA THR A 48 -5.97 9.66 -1.31
C THR A 48 -4.78 9.55 -2.24
N VAL A 49 -3.66 10.18 -1.89
CA VAL A 49 -2.43 10.17 -2.70
C VAL A 49 -1.92 8.74 -2.92
N LEU A 50 -1.87 7.91 -1.86
CA LEU A 50 -1.42 6.53 -1.99
C LEU A 50 -2.37 5.66 -2.83
N LEU A 51 -3.68 5.90 -2.75
CA LEU A 51 -4.65 5.20 -3.59
C LEU A 51 -4.57 5.63 -5.05
N GLU A 52 -4.42 6.93 -5.34
CA GLU A 52 -4.22 7.42 -6.70
C GLU A 52 -2.93 6.87 -7.31
N ALA A 53 -1.83 6.90 -6.55
CA ALA A 53 -0.58 6.29 -6.94
C ALA A 53 -0.74 4.78 -7.20
N ALA A 54 -1.50 4.07 -6.36
CA ALA A 54 -1.75 2.64 -6.53
C ALA A 54 -2.56 2.30 -7.78
N HIS A 55 -3.41 3.19 -8.30
CA HIS A 55 -4.09 2.97 -9.57
C HIS A 55 -3.14 3.11 -10.76
N LEU A 56 -2.16 4.00 -10.68
CA LEU A 56 -1.17 4.21 -11.74
C LEU A 56 -0.03 3.19 -11.69
N ALA A 57 0.33 2.72 -10.50
CA ALA A 57 1.51 1.89 -10.28
C ALA A 57 1.59 0.59 -11.10
N PRO A 58 0.50 -0.19 -11.30
CA PRO A 58 0.51 -1.37 -12.17
C PRO A 58 0.92 -1.06 -13.62
N ARG A 59 0.68 0.15 -14.12
CA ARG A 59 1.06 0.54 -15.48
C ARG A 59 2.54 0.88 -15.60
N LEU A 60 3.18 1.26 -14.50
CA LEU A 60 4.56 1.77 -14.47
C LEU A 60 5.56 0.74 -13.94
N ASN A 61 5.10 -0.27 -13.21
CA ASN A 61 5.95 -1.29 -12.60
C ASN A 61 5.34 -2.70 -12.78
N PRO A 62 5.99 -3.58 -13.56
CA PRO A 62 5.53 -4.95 -13.78
C PRO A 62 5.33 -5.77 -12.50
N GLU A 63 6.16 -5.58 -11.47
CA GLU A 63 6.01 -6.32 -10.20
C GLU A 63 4.72 -5.94 -9.47
N LEU A 64 4.35 -4.65 -9.54
CA LEU A 64 3.10 -4.16 -8.96
C LEU A 64 1.89 -4.56 -9.80
N ALA A 65 2.07 -4.74 -11.12
CA ALA A 65 1.05 -5.31 -12.00
C ALA A 65 0.73 -6.75 -11.62
N VAL A 66 1.76 -7.60 -11.46
CA VAL A 66 1.59 -9.00 -11.02
C VAL A 66 0.91 -9.06 -9.65
N LEU A 67 1.29 -8.19 -8.71
CA LEU A 67 0.63 -8.12 -7.41
C LEU A 67 -0.85 -7.74 -7.57
N TYR A 68 -1.16 -6.73 -8.39
CA TYR A 68 -2.52 -6.28 -8.63
C TYR A 68 -3.38 -7.39 -9.24
N GLU A 69 -2.91 -8.04 -10.30
CA GLU A 69 -3.62 -9.11 -11.00
C GLU A 69 -3.88 -10.31 -10.08
N ARG A 70 -2.86 -10.71 -9.30
CA ARG A 70 -2.98 -11.80 -8.32
C ARG A 70 -4.05 -11.51 -7.26
N GLU A 71 -4.10 -10.30 -6.74
CA GLU A 71 -5.07 -9.90 -5.72
C GLU A 71 -6.46 -9.68 -6.33
N ALA A 72 -6.54 -9.17 -7.56
CA ALA A 72 -7.79 -9.00 -8.29
C ALA A 72 -8.43 -10.36 -8.65
N ALA A 73 -7.63 -11.38 -8.92
CA ALA A 73 -8.11 -12.74 -9.18
C ALA A 73 -8.64 -13.45 -7.91
N GLN A 74 -8.08 -13.15 -6.74
CA GLN A 74 -8.50 -13.77 -5.46
C GLN A 74 -9.60 -12.99 -4.74
N SER A 75 -9.77 -11.71 -5.07
CA SER A 75 -10.62 -10.78 -4.32
C SER A 75 -11.36 -9.83 -5.26
N ASN A 76 -11.60 -8.59 -4.82
CA ASN A 76 -12.16 -7.54 -5.65
C ASN A 76 -11.11 -6.48 -6.03
N TYR A 77 -11.40 -5.70 -7.08
CA TYR A 77 -10.49 -4.67 -7.60
C TYR A 77 -10.06 -3.64 -6.53
N ASN A 78 -10.97 -3.28 -5.61
CA ASN A 78 -10.63 -2.34 -4.53
C ASN A 78 -9.57 -2.93 -3.59
N GLN A 79 -9.68 -4.23 -3.26
CA GLN A 79 -8.68 -4.92 -2.43
C GLN A 79 -7.35 -5.06 -3.15
N ALA A 80 -7.36 -5.29 -4.47
CA ALA A 80 -6.15 -5.29 -5.27
C ALA A 80 -5.44 -3.92 -5.24
N THR A 81 -6.17 -2.82 -5.43
CA THR A 81 -5.62 -1.46 -5.31
C THR A 81 -5.06 -1.22 -3.90
N ILE A 82 -5.77 -1.65 -2.85
CA ILE A 82 -5.31 -1.50 -1.46
C ILE A 82 -4.03 -2.31 -1.22
N ALA A 83 -3.90 -3.51 -1.79
CA ALA A 83 -2.69 -4.32 -1.68
C ALA A 83 -1.48 -3.62 -2.33
N VAL A 84 -1.67 -3.03 -3.51
CA VAL A 84 -0.64 -2.20 -4.17
C VAL A 84 -0.30 -0.98 -3.31
N ALA A 85 -1.29 -0.26 -2.79
CA ALA A 85 -1.06 0.90 -1.91
C ALA A 85 -0.26 0.53 -0.65
N ARG A 86 -0.53 -0.64 -0.04
CA ARG A 86 0.23 -1.17 1.09
C ARG A 86 1.68 -1.46 0.73
N LYS A 87 1.92 -2.00 -0.47
CA LYS A 87 3.27 -2.26 -0.98
C LYS A 87 4.04 -0.95 -1.22
N LEU A 88 3.38 0.06 -1.81
CA LEU A 88 3.95 1.40 -1.98
C LEU A 88 4.33 2.03 -0.63
N ALA A 89 3.44 1.98 0.37
CA ALA A 89 3.73 2.48 1.72
C ALA A 89 4.93 1.77 2.36
N ALA A 90 5.09 0.47 2.11
CA ALA A 90 6.25 -0.29 2.58
C ALA A 90 7.54 0.14 1.87
N TYR A 91 7.50 0.41 0.56
CA TYR A 91 8.65 0.93 -0.18
C TYR A 91 9.08 2.31 0.32
N LEU A 92 8.13 3.23 0.47
CA LEU A 92 8.42 4.58 1.00
C LEU A 92 9.06 4.50 2.39
N LEU A 93 8.56 3.63 3.27
CA LEU A 93 9.15 3.45 4.60
C LEU A 93 10.56 2.85 4.54
N ALA A 94 10.82 1.92 3.62
CA ALA A 94 12.13 1.30 3.46
C ALA A 94 13.17 2.29 2.91
N ILE A 95 12.75 3.14 1.95
CA ILE A 95 13.56 4.21 1.38
C ILE A 95 13.90 5.24 2.46
N ASP A 96 12.90 5.77 3.16
CA ASP A 96 13.10 6.79 4.21
C ASP A 96 13.99 6.28 5.36
N ARG A 97 13.93 4.98 5.70
CA ARG A 97 14.80 4.39 6.74
C ARG A 97 16.23 4.10 6.27
N GLY A 98 16.38 3.75 5.00
CA GLY A 98 17.66 3.33 4.46
C GLY A 98 18.48 4.46 3.85
N GLU A 99 17.86 5.62 3.59
CA GLU A 99 18.37 6.69 2.72
C GLU A 99 18.83 6.17 1.34
N ARG A 100 18.25 5.07 0.87
CA ARG A 100 18.63 4.44 -0.42
C ARG A 100 17.64 4.82 -1.49
N ALA A 101 18.15 5.16 -2.66
CA ALA A 101 17.32 5.37 -3.85
C ALA A 101 16.50 4.10 -4.16
N PHE A 102 15.25 4.29 -4.59
CA PHE A 102 14.43 3.21 -5.09
C PHE A 102 15.01 2.69 -6.41
N VAL A 103 15.37 1.40 -6.45
CA VAL A 103 15.87 0.74 -7.66
C VAL A 103 14.74 -0.07 -8.26
N THR A 104 14.33 0.28 -9.48
CA THR A 104 13.38 -0.54 -10.25
C THR A 104 14.13 -1.71 -10.86
N HIS A 105 13.72 -2.94 -10.56
CA HIS A 105 14.20 -4.09 -11.31
C HIS A 105 13.52 -4.06 -12.68
N GLN A 106 14.24 -3.66 -13.72
CA GLN A 106 13.79 -3.74 -15.10
C GLN A 106 13.63 -5.23 -15.45
N VAL A 107 12.41 -5.75 -15.35
CA VAL A 107 12.06 -7.06 -15.90
C VAL A 107 12.18 -6.93 -17.41
N HIS A 108 13.27 -7.48 -17.98
CA HIS A 108 13.40 -7.60 -19.42
C HIS A 108 12.23 -8.45 -19.93
N SER A 109 11.23 -7.83 -20.54
CA SER A 109 10.25 -8.58 -21.31
C SER A 109 10.98 -9.10 -22.56
N SER A 110 11.38 -10.38 -22.55
CA SER A 110 11.69 -11.07 -23.79
C SER A 110 10.39 -11.19 -24.57
N VAL A 111 10.13 -10.23 -25.46
CA VAL A 111 9.13 -10.37 -26.50
C VAL A 111 9.65 -11.47 -27.43
N ALA A 112 9.03 -12.65 -27.34
CA ALA A 112 9.21 -13.70 -28.34
C ALA A 112 8.44 -13.29 -29.60
N ALA A 113 9.16 -13.20 -30.71
CA ALA A 113 8.66 -12.99 -32.06
C ALA A 113 8.07 -14.29 -32.64
#